data_AF-A0A3A4PVE9-F1
#
_entry.id   AF-A0A3A4PVE9-F1
#
_cell.length_a   1.000
_cell.length_b   1.000
_cell.length_c   1.000
_cell.angle_alpha   90.00
_cell.angle_beta   90.00
_cell.angle_gamma   90.00
#
_symmetry.space_group_name_H-M   'P 1'
#
loop_
_entity.id
_entity.type
_entity.pdbx_description
1 polymer ?
#
loop_
_entity_poly.entity_id
_entity_poly.type
_entity_poly.pdbx_seq_one_letter_code
_entity_poly.pdbx_strand_id
1 'polypeptide(L)'
;MGLWTRLIHGKGRSAEELAAWLGTDVHELLAFEQSYTTFTIPKRGGGQRRIQSPDRALKIMQKRILRRVLSGLTVHPAAIGFERGRSIVTNARVHAGRRIVVRMDVEEFFASTTAERVRRYFRRIGWNRPAARLLTKVCTFEDALPAGAPTSPRLSNLVNFRLDARLAGAAARAGAVYTRYADDLTFSFAEDDAPRCRELMRLAGLIAEDYGYRLHRRKKLHVRRAHQRQYVTGLVVNRRPNLPRETRRRLRAIEHRLATGRDATLTEHQMAGWRALQHMIETQSGPD
;
A
#
# COMPACT_ATOMS: atom_id res chain seq x y z
N MET A 1 -5.27 4.55 34.92
CA MET A 1 -5.94 3.26 34.59
C MET A 1 -5.43 2.75 33.25
N GLY A 2 -4.85 1.55 33.22
CA GLY A 2 -4.18 1.00 32.04
C GLY A 2 -5.14 0.58 30.93
N LEU A 3 -4.62 0.51 29.70
CA LEU A 3 -5.33 0.03 28.50
C LEU A 3 -5.95 -1.36 28.70
N TRP A 4 -5.24 -2.22 29.43
CA TRP A 4 -5.64 -3.59 29.76
C TRP A 4 -6.89 -3.63 30.64
N THR A 5 -6.98 -2.77 31.65
CA THR A 5 -8.12 -2.73 32.57
C THR A 5 -9.40 -2.35 31.81
N ARG A 6 -9.33 -1.42 30.85
CA ARG A 6 -10.49 -1.00 30.05
C ARG A 6 -10.94 -2.01 28.99
N LEU A 7 -10.02 -2.82 28.48
CA LEU A 7 -10.34 -3.92 27.55
C LEU A 7 -11.06 -5.06 28.29
N ILE A 8 -10.61 -5.40 29.50
CA ILE A 8 -11.22 -6.44 30.35
C ILE A 8 -12.64 -6.05 30.79
N HIS A 9 -12.86 -4.79 31.13
CA HIS A 9 -14.19 -4.30 31.55
C HIS A 9 -15.11 -3.89 30.37
N GLY A 10 -14.72 -4.19 29.13
CA GLY A 10 -15.55 -4.00 27.93
C GLY A 10 -15.86 -2.55 27.53
N LYS A 11 -15.39 -1.54 28.27
CA LYS A 11 -15.73 -0.13 28.01
C LYS A 11 -14.99 0.46 26.81
N GLY A 12 -13.78 0.00 26.50
CA GLY A 12 -12.97 0.52 25.38
C GLY A 12 -12.70 2.03 25.46
N ARG A 13 -11.98 2.59 24.48
CA ARG A 13 -11.80 4.04 24.35
C ARG A 13 -13.05 4.70 23.80
N SER A 14 -13.50 5.80 24.41
CA SER A 14 -14.78 6.45 24.08
C SER A 14 -14.69 7.51 22.97
N ALA A 15 -15.83 8.11 22.61
CA ALA A 15 -15.90 9.18 21.62
C ALA A 15 -15.30 10.49 22.17
N GLU A 16 -15.45 10.72 23.47
CA GLU A 16 -14.85 11.83 24.21
C GLU A 16 -13.32 11.71 24.20
N GLU A 17 -12.79 10.51 24.43
CA GLU A 17 -11.34 10.28 24.32
C GLU A 17 -10.81 10.47 22.90
N LEU A 18 -11.59 10.06 21.91
CA LEU A 18 -11.27 10.32 20.50
C LEU A 18 -11.23 11.82 20.23
N ALA A 19 -12.24 12.58 20.66
CA ALA A 19 -12.31 14.02 20.49
C ALA A 19 -11.11 14.72 21.15
N ALA A 20 -10.75 14.31 22.38
CA ALA A 20 -9.56 14.79 23.09
C ALA A 20 -8.26 14.51 22.32
N TRP A 21 -8.09 13.31 21.76
CA TRP A 21 -6.91 12.97 20.95
C TRP A 21 -6.83 13.79 19.65
N LEU A 22 -7.99 14.13 19.08
CA LEU A 22 -8.10 14.91 17.86
C LEU A 22 -8.05 16.42 18.12
N GLY A 23 -8.14 16.87 19.38
CA GLY A 23 -8.19 18.29 19.73
C GLY A 23 -9.39 18.99 19.09
N THR A 24 -10.59 18.42 19.30
CA THR A 24 -11.88 18.91 18.81
C THR A 24 -12.93 18.63 19.87
N ASP A 25 -14.07 19.31 19.81
CA ASP A 25 -15.19 19.01 20.71
C ASP A 25 -15.90 17.70 20.30
N VAL A 26 -16.47 16.98 21.27
CA VAL A 26 -17.15 15.70 21.00
C VAL A 26 -18.45 15.90 20.21
N HIS A 27 -19.18 16.99 20.44
CA HIS A 27 -20.39 17.30 19.70
C HIS A 27 -20.07 17.72 18.26
N GLU A 28 -18.99 18.49 18.05
CA GLU A 28 -18.47 18.76 16.70
C GLU A 28 -18.10 17.47 15.96
N LEU A 29 -17.44 16.53 16.64
CA LEU A 29 -17.04 15.25 16.04
C LEU A 29 -18.26 14.37 15.71
N LEU A 30 -19.27 14.36 16.57
CA LEU A 30 -20.52 13.63 16.36
C LEU A 30 -21.33 14.21 15.19
N ALA A 31 -21.37 15.54 15.08
CA ALA A 31 -22.04 16.27 14.01
C ALA A 31 -21.23 16.33 12.71
N PHE A 32 -19.98 15.84 12.70
CA PHE A 32 -19.09 15.95 11.55
C PHE A 32 -19.66 15.18 10.35
N GLU A 33 -19.90 15.89 9.25
CA GLU A 33 -20.30 15.32 7.97
C GLU A 33 -19.14 15.22 7.00
N GLN A 34 -19.08 14.09 6.29
CA GLN A 34 -18.03 13.83 5.33
C GLN A 34 -18.32 14.51 4.00
N SER A 35 -17.33 15.16 3.40
CA SER A 35 -17.44 15.76 2.08
C SER A 35 -16.26 15.36 1.20
N TYR A 36 -16.57 14.82 0.02
CA TYR A 36 -15.61 14.36 -0.98
C TYR A 36 -15.94 14.92 -2.35
N THR A 37 -14.90 15.32 -3.07
CA THR A 37 -14.98 15.55 -4.51
C THR A 37 -14.52 14.29 -5.24
N THR A 38 -15.38 13.76 -6.11
CA THR A 38 -15.06 12.61 -6.96
C THR A 38 -14.67 13.09 -8.34
N PHE A 39 -13.55 12.59 -8.86
CA PHE A 39 -13.12 12.83 -10.23
C PHE A 39 -12.38 11.60 -10.78
N THR A 40 -12.09 11.58 -12.07
CA THR A 40 -11.33 10.49 -12.70
C THR A 40 -9.99 10.98 -13.24
N ILE A 41 -8.99 10.10 -13.20
CA ILE A 41 -7.70 10.30 -13.83
C ILE A 41 -7.37 9.12 -14.74
N PRO A 42 -6.72 9.34 -15.89
CA PRO A 42 -6.34 8.26 -16.79
C PRO A 42 -5.32 7.32 -16.12
N LYS A 43 -5.55 6.01 -16.20
CA LYS A 43 -4.57 4.99 -15.80
C LYS A 43 -3.48 4.91 -16.88
N ARG A 44 -2.21 4.72 -16.47
CA ARG A 44 -1.07 4.53 -17.40
C ARG A 44 -1.27 3.39 -18.41
N GLY A 45 -2.02 2.35 -18.03
CA GLY A 45 -2.30 1.18 -18.87
C GLY A 45 -3.65 1.24 -19.58
N GLY A 46 -4.28 2.41 -19.65
CA GLY A 46 -5.64 2.59 -20.19
C GLY A 46 -6.74 2.43 -19.12
N GLY A 47 -7.90 3.01 -19.40
CA GLY A 47 -9.03 3.12 -18.46
C GLY A 47 -8.93 4.30 -17.50
N GLN A 48 -9.92 4.44 -16.63
CA GLN A 48 -10.05 5.53 -15.67
C GLN A 48 -9.79 5.03 -14.25
N ARG A 49 -9.20 5.89 -13.40
CA ARG A 49 -9.09 5.71 -11.95
C ARG A 49 -9.95 6.75 -11.29
N ARG A 50 -10.98 6.29 -10.59
CA ARG A 50 -11.80 7.14 -9.73
C ARG A 50 -10.99 7.56 -8.51
N ILE A 51 -10.95 8.86 -8.24
CA ILE A 51 -10.29 9.48 -7.10
C ILE A 51 -11.36 10.18 -6.27
N GLN A 52 -11.31 9.97 -4.96
CA GLN A 52 -12.19 10.57 -3.98
C GLN A 52 -11.32 11.45 -3.07
N SER A 53 -11.26 12.74 -3.37
CA SER A 53 -10.48 13.69 -2.57
C SER A 53 -11.36 14.26 -1.46
N PRO A 54 -10.98 14.11 -0.17
CA PRO A 54 -11.67 14.79 0.91
C PRO A 54 -11.48 16.31 0.78
N ASP A 55 -12.51 17.04 1.21
CA ASP A 55 -12.43 18.49 1.35
C ASP A 55 -11.38 18.92 2.40
N ARG A 56 -11.19 20.23 2.59
CA ARG A 56 -10.15 20.74 3.49
C ARG A 56 -10.40 20.31 4.94
N ALA A 57 -11.63 20.39 5.42
CA ALA A 57 -11.99 20.08 6.81
C ALA A 57 -11.78 18.60 7.12
N LEU A 58 -12.31 17.71 6.28
CA LEU A 58 -12.16 16.27 6.43
C LEU A 58 -10.69 15.85 6.29
N LYS A 59 -9.95 16.44 5.36
CA LYS A 59 -8.51 16.18 5.20
C LYS A 59 -7.71 16.54 6.46
N ILE A 60 -8.06 17.63 7.15
CA ILE A 60 -7.45 18.00 8.43
C ILE A 60 -7.77 16.95 9.50
N MET A 61 -9.03 16.54 9.62
CA MET A 61 -9.46 15.52 10.58
C MET A 61 -8.76 14.18 10.34
N GLN A 62 -8.71 13.72 9.09
CA GLN A 62 -8.02 12.49 8.69
C GLN A 62 -6.51 12.56 8.97
N LYS A 63 -5.87 13.71 8.75
CA LYS A 63 -4.45 13.90 9.13
C LYS A 63 -4.24 13.86 10.65
N ARG A 64 -5.19 14.34 11.45
CA ARG A 64 -5.14 14.21 12.92
C ARG A 64 -5.28 12.75 13.34
N ILE A 65 -6.24 12.02 12.79
CA ILE A 65 -6.42 10.57 13.02
C ILE A 65 -5.15 9.80 12.64
N LEU A 66 -4.59 10.05 11.44
CA LEU A 66 -3.37 9.40 10.99
C LEU A 66 -2.22 9.59 12.00
N ARG A 67 -2.02 10.82 12.49
CA ARG A 67 -0.91 11.14 13.40
C ARG A 67 -1.13 10.64 14.82
N ARG A 68 -2.35 10.79 15.36
CA ARG A 68 -2.64 10.56 16.80
C ARG A 68 -3.16 9.16 17.09
N VAL A 69 -3.84 8.53 16.12
CA VAL A 69 -4.48 7.21 16.30
C VAL A 69 -3.70 6.10 15.58
N LEU A 70 -3.28 6.33 14.33
CA LEU A 70 -2.77 5.25 13.46
C LEU A 70 -1.24 5.14 13.40
N SER A 71 -0.52 6.24 13.66
CA SER A 71 0.93 6.30 13.40
C SER A 71 1.72 5.29 14.24
N GLY A 72 1.40 5.17 15.53
CA GLY A 72 2.08 4.29 16.48
C GLY A 72 1.64 2.82 16.44
N LEU A 73 0.71 2.44 15.55
CA LEU A 73 0.25 1.06 15.43
C LEU A 73 1.19 0.24 14.53
N THR A 74 1.40 -1.03 14.86
CA THR A 74 2.30 -1.89 14.08
C THR A 74 1.58 -2.50 12.86
N VAL A 75 2.20 -2.39 11.69
CA VAL A 75 1.80 -3.12 10.48
C VAL A 75 2.63 -4.39 10.31
N HIS A 76 2.15 -5.30 9.48
CA HIS A 76 2.91 -6.50 9.16
C HIS A 76 4.20 -6.13 8.40
N PRO A 77 5.37 -6.70 8.72
CA PRO A 77 6.64 -6.34 8.07
C PRO A 77 6.67 -6.54 6.55
N ALA A 78 5.85 -7.46 6.03
CA ALA A 78 5.70 -7.68 4.59
C ALA A 78 4.92 -6.56 3.87
N ALA A 79 4.18 -5.71 4.59
CA ALA A 79 3.51 -4.55 4.00
C ALA A 79 4.50 -3.40 3.84
N ILE A 80 5.03 -3.23 2.63
CA ILE A 80 6.08 -2.25 2.31
C ILE A 80 5.49 -0.93 1.79
N GLY A 81 4.39 -1.00 1.02
CA GLY A 81 3.76 0.19 0.45
C GLY A 81 3.22 1.12 1.52
N PHE A 82 3.36 2.44 1.32
CA PHE A 82 2.86 3.51 2.20
C PHE A 82 3.51 3.62 3.58
N GLU A 83 4.57 2.84 3.85
CA GLU A 83 5.26 2.85 5.13
C GLU A 83 6.46 3.79 5.14
N ARG A 84 6.67 4.48 6.27
CA ARG A 84 7.82 5.37 6.45
C ARG A 84 9.11 4.57 6.42
N GLY A 85 10.14 5.13 5.77
CA GLY A 85 11.43 4.44 5.58
C GLY A 85 11.38 3.27 4.59
N ARG A 86 10.23 3.03 3.95
CA ARG A 86 10.07 2.07 2.86
C ARG A 86 9.87 2.80 1.55
N SER A 87 10.29 2.16 0.47
CA SER A 87 10.25 2.67 -0.89
C SER A 87 10.01 1.56 -1.90
N ILE A 88 9.74 1.94 -3.14
CA ILE A 88 9.72 0.99 -4.28
C ILE A 88 11.07 0.26 -4.43
N VAL A 89 12.19 0.89 -4.05
CA VAL A 89 13.52 0.25 -4.11
C VAL A 89 13.65 -0.79 -3.00
N THR A 90 13.28 -0.45 -1.76
CA THR A 90 13.33 -1.42 -0.65
C THR A 90 12.42 -2.62 -0.89
N ASN A 91 11.27 -2.42 -1.56
CA ASN A 91 10.40 -3.52 -1.95
C ASN A 91 11.05 -4.40 -3.03
N ALA A 92 11.56 -3.78 -4.09
CA ALA A 92 12.22 -4.48 -5.19
C ALA A 92 13.44 -5.28 -4.72
N ARG A 93 14.21 -4.75 -3.76
CA ARG A 93 15.40 -5.39 -3.21
C ARG A 93 15.13 -6.76 -2.60
N VAL A 94 13.98 -6.94 -1.95
CA VAL A 94 13.60 -8.23 -1.32
C VAL A 94 13.55 -9.38 -2.35
N HIS A 95 13.21 -9.05 -3.60
CA HIS A 95 13.01 -10.00 -4.69
C HIS A 95 14.16 -10.03 -5.70
N ALA A 96 15.25 -9.32 -5.42
CA ALA A 96 16.37 -9.21 -6.33
C ALA A 96 17.14 -10.53 -6.46
N GLY A 97 17.59 -10.86 -7.68
CA GLY A 97 18.39 -12.07 -7.96
C GLY A 97 17.62 -13.39 -7.92
N ARG A 98 16.29 -13.36 -7.83
CA ARG A 98 15.47 -14.56 -7.62
C ARG A 98 15.22 -15.33 -8.92
N ARG A 99 15.09 -16.66 -8.84
CA ARG A 99 14.88 -17.53 -10.01
C ARG A 99 13.49 -17.37 -10.61
N ILE A 100 12.49 -17.13 -9.76
CA ILE A 100 11.12 -16.81 -10.18
C ILE A 100 10.63 -15.61 -9.37
N VAL A 101 10.00 -14.64 -10.05
CA VAL A 101 9.23 -13.55 -9.44
C VAL A 101 7.79 -13.63 -9.93
N VAL A 102 6.87 -13.69 -8.99
CA VAL A 102 5.42 -13.71 -9.22
C VAL A 102 4.83 -12.40 -8.70
N ARG A 103 4.05 -11.72 -9.52
CA ARG A 103 3.24 -10.58 -9.11
C ARG A 103 1.77 -10.86 -9.36
N MET A 104 0.97 -10.66 -8.33
CA MET A 104 -0.49 -10.69 -8.36
C MET A 104 -1.00 -9.32 -7.93
N ASP A 105 -2.11 -8.86 -8.49
CA ASP A 105 -2.65 -7.51 -8.29
C ASP A 105 -4.08 -7.65 -7.76
N VAL A 106 -4.40 -6.93 -6.68
CA VAL A 106 -5.73 -6.93 -6.07
C VAL A 106 -6.63 -5.93 -6.79
N GLU A 107 -7.78 -6.40 -7.28
CA GLU A 107 -8.75 -5.53 -7.93
C GLU A 107 -9.31 -4.50 -6.95
N GLU A 108 -9.28 -3.21 -7.32
CA GLU A 108 -9.91 -2.11 -6.57
C GLU A 108 -9.59 -2.13 -5.06
N PHE A 109 -8.33 -2.39 -4.70
CA PHE A 109 -7.86 -2.64 -3.32
C PHE A 109 -8.45 -1.76 -2.22
N PHE A 110 -8.53 -0.45 -2.43
CA PHE A 110 -9.14 0.46 -1.45
C PHE A 110 -10.66 0.28 -1.35
N ALA A 111 -11.36 0.18 -2.49
CA ALA A 111 -12.80 -0.05 -2.53
C ALA A 111 -13.18 -1.45 -1.96
N SER A 112 -12.32 -2.45 -2.08
CA SER A 112 -12.51 -3.76 -1.45
C SER A 112 -12.16 -3.79 0.05
N THR A 113 -11.58 -2.72 0.59
CA THR A 113 -11.33 -2.59 2.03
C THR A 113 -12.53 -1.91 2.69
N THR A 114 -13.55 -2.72 3.00
CA THR A 114 -14.88 -2.24 3.42
C THR A 114 -14.89 -1.51 4.76
N ALA A 115 -15.87 -0.63 4.94
CA ALA A 115 -16.13 0.09 6.18
C ALA A 115 -16.38 -0.85 7.36
N GLU A 116 -16.99 -2.01 7.11
CA GLU A 116 -17.16 -3.05 8.12
C GLU A 116 -15.82 -3.61 8.61
N ARG A 117 -14.87 -3.89 7.71
CA ARG A 117 -13.52 -4.36 8.06
C ARG A 117 -12.75 -3.29 8.84
N VAL A 118 -12.85 -2.03 8.41
CA VAL A 118 -12.29 -0.88 9.12
C VAL A 118 -12.88 -0.74 10.54
N ARG A 119 -14.21 -0.84 10.68
CA ARG A 119 -14.91 -0.77 11.97
C ARG A 119 -14.49 -1.90 12.90
N ARG A 120 -14.43 -3.14 12.39
CA ARG A 120 -13.95 -4.32 13.13
C ARG A 120 -12.50 -4.13 13.58
N TYR A 121 -11.65 -3.54 12.74
CA TYR A 121 -10.29 -3.20 13.11
C TYR A 121 -10.23 -2.20 14.26
N PHE A 122 -10.99 -1.09 14.21
CA PHE A 122 -11.03 -0.12 15.30
C PHE A 122 -11.53 -0.72 16.62
N ARG A 123 -12.56 -1.57 16.56
CA ARG A 123 -13.03 -2.35 17.73
C ARG A 123 -11.91 -3.22 18.29
N ARG A 124 -11.18 -3.92 17.44
CA ARG A 124 -10.08 -4.82 17.83
C ARG A 124 -8.93 -4.10 18.53
N ILE A 125 -8.62 -2.87 18.16
CA ILE A 125 -7.56 -2.07 18.80
C ILE A 125 -8.03 -1.28 20.04
N GLY A 126 -9.25 -1.57 20.50
CA GLY A 126 -9.76 -1.12 21.79
C GLY A 126 -10.69 0.10 21.77
N TRP A 127 -11.22 0.52 20.62
CA TRP A 127 -12.26 1.57 20.58
C TRP A 127 -13.64 1.00 20.90
N ASN A 128 -14.45 1.75 21.64
CA ASN A 128 -15.82 1.37 21.96
C ASN A 128 -16.73 1.38 20.71
N ARG A 129 -17.98 0.90 20.78
CA ARG A 129 -18.85 0.80 19.60
C ARG A 129 -19.12 2.17 18.95
N PRO A 130 -19.53 3.23 19.70
CA PRO A 130 -19.69 4.57 19.16
C PRO A 130 -18.41 5.15 18.53
N ALA A 131 -17.28 5.12 19.23
CA ALA A 131 -16.03 5.69 18.74
C ALA A 131 -15.50 4.97 17.48
N ALA A 132 -15.63 3.63 17.43
CA ALA A 132 -15.28 2.87 16.24
C ALA A 132 -16.18 3.24 15.04
N ARG A 133 -17.47 3.51 15.25
CA ARG A 133 -18.37 4.00 14.20
C ARG A 133 -17.95 5.38 13.70
N LEU A 134 -17.61 6.30 14.60
CA LEU A 134 -17.14 7.65 14.22
C LEU A 134 -15.82 7.59 13.45
N LEU A 135 -14.83 6.83 13.93
CA LEU A 135 -13.57 6.61 13.21
C LEU A 135 -13.80 6.03 11.82
N THR A 136 -14.70 5.06 11.70
CA THR A 136 -15.10 4.51 10.39
C THR A 136 -15.75 5.60 9.53
N LYS A 137 -16.77 6.33 10.03
CA LYS A 137 -17.44 7.42 9.30
C LYS A 137 -16.42 8.40 8.72
N VAL A 138 -15.45 8.86 9.52
CA VAL A 138 -14.43 9.82 9.06
C VAL A 138 -13.41 9.20 8.09
N CYS A 139 -13.12 7.90 8.19
CA CYS A 139 -12.06 7.26 7.39
C CYS A 139 -12.55 6.56 6.11
N THR A 140 -13.86 6.41 5.93
CA THR A 140 -14.45 5.68 4.80
C THR A 140 -15.42 6.55 4.04
N PHE A 141 -15.69 6.21 2.78
CA PHE A 141 -16.67 6.87 1.93
C PHE A 141 -17.26 5.82 0.99
N GLU A 142 -18.57 5.85 0.76
CA GLU A 142 -19.28 4.81 -0.02
C GLU A 142 -18.92 3.38 0.43
N ASP A 143 -19.02 3.13 1.74
CA ASP A 143 -18.76 1.84 2.39
C ASP A 143 -17.35 1.23 2.22
N ALA A 144 -16.36 2.03 1.81
CA ALA A 144 -14.98 1.56 1.66
C ALA A 144 -13.93 2.63 1.97
N LEU A 145 -12.64 2.26 1.91
CA LEU A 145 -11.56 3.24 1.94
C LEU A 145 -11.55 4.06 0.65
N PRO A 146 -11.57 5.40 0.71
CA PRO A 146 -11.52 6.22 -0.48
C PRO A 146 -10.09 6.38 -1.02
N ALA A 147 -9.96 6.35 -2.34
CA ALA A 147 -8.71 6.62 -3.04
C ALA A 147 -8.43 8.14 -3.03
N GLY A 148 -7.78 8.62 -1.97
CA GLY A 148 -7.42 10.04 -1.82
C GLY A 148 -7.43 10.54 -0.37
N ALA A 149 -8.04 9.80 0.55
CA ALA A 149 -7.97 10.14 1.97
C ALA A 149 -6.56 9.89 2.54
N PRO A 150 -6.02 10.79 3.37
CA PRO A 150 -4.72 10.60 4.03
C PRO A 150 -4.63 9.36 4.92
N THR A 151 -5.75 8.87 5.45
CA THR A 151 -5.80 7.69 6.32
C THR A 151 -5.79 6.37 5.55
N SER A 152 -6.39 6.32 4.35
CA SER A 152 -6.58 5.09 3.57
C SER A 152 -5.31 4.27 3.38
N PRO A 153 -4.15 4.85 3.00
CA PRO A 153 -2.92 4.08 2.76
C PRO A 153 -2.49 3.29 4.01
N ARG A 154 -2.35 3.99 5.15
CA ARG A 154 -1.92 3.38 6.41
C ARG A 154 -2.97 2.43 6.97
N LEU A 155 -4.24 2.81 6.91
CA LEU A 155 -5.33 2.00 7.45
C LEU A 155 -5.49 0.69 6.67
N SER A 156 -5.28 0.71 5.34
CA SER A 156 -5.29 -0.50 4.52
C SER A 156 -4.22 -1.51 4.95
N ASN A 157 -3.02 -1.07 5.33
CA ASN A 157 -1.99 -1.97 5.85
C ASN A 157 -2.35 -2.55 7.21
N LEU A 158 -2.88 -1.72 8.11
CA LEU A 158 -3.25 -2.13 9.46
C LEU A 158 -4.40 -3.15 9.46
N VAL A 159 -5.43 -2.92 8.65
CA VAL A 159 -6.57 -3.82 8.47
C VAL A 159 -6.12 -5.16 7.89
N ASN A 160 -5.13 -5.15 7.00
CA ASN A 160 -4.61 -6.34 6.30
C ASN A 160 -3.53 -7.12 7.05
N PHE A 161 -3.20 -6.77 8.29
CA PHE A 161 -2.15 -7.47 9.04
C PHE A 161 -2.29 -9.01 9.01
N ARG A 162 -3.50 -9.54 9.22
CA ARG A 162 -3.74 -11.00 9.25
C ARG A 162 -3.74 -11.63 7.85
N LEU A 163 -4.12 -10.87 6.81
CA LEU A 163 -3.97 -11.28 5.41
C LEU A 163 -2.47 -11.48 5.12
N ASP A 164 -1.67 -10.46 5.44
CA ASP A 164 -0.22 -10.48 5.20
C ASP A 164 0.47 -11.60 5.98
N ALA A 165 0.05 -11.86 7.22
CA ALA A 165 0.59 -12.96 8.02
C ALA A 165 0.30 -14.34 7.39
N ARG A 166 -0.93 -14.55 6.87
CA ARG A 166 -1.28 -15.81 6.19
C ARG A 166 -0.53 -15.97 4.87
N LEU A 167 -0.39 -14.90 4.09
CA LEU A 167 0.36 -14.92 2.83
C LEU A 167 1.86 -15.12 3.06
N ALA A 168 2.44 -14.48 4.07
CA ALA A 168 3.83 -14.68 4.46
C ALA A 168 4.09 -16.12 4.93
N GLY A 169 3.21 -16.67 5.76
CA GLY A 169 3.31 -18.08 6.20
C GLY A 169 3.14 -19.07 5.04
N ALA A 170 2.24 -18.80 4.09
CA ALA A 170 2.11 -19.59 2.88
C ALA A 170 3.38 -19.55 2.01
N ALA A 171 3.94 -18.36 1.81
CA ALA A 171 5.19 -18.17 1.07
C ALA A 171 6.36 -18.90 1.73
N ALA A 172 6.52 -18.75 3.06
CA ALA A 172 7.59 -19.39 3.81
C ALA A 172 7.56 -20.93 3.68
N ARG A 173 6.37 -21.55 3.83
CA ARG A 173 6.20 -23.00 3.61
C ARG A 173 6.54 -23.44 2.20
N ALA A 174 6.34 -22.57 1.22
CA ALA A 174 6.69 -22.80 -0.17
C ALA A 174 8.16 -22.45 -0.51
N GLY A 175 9.00 -22.07 0.47
CA GLY A 175 10.37 -21.62 0.21
C GLY A 175 10.45 -20.30 -0.56
N ALA A 176 9.39 -19.49 -0.53
CA ALA A 176 9.28 -18.21 -1.19
C ALA A 176 9.36 -17.05 -0.19
N VAL A 177 9.70 -15.87 -0.71
CA VAL A 177 9.60 -14.60 0.02
C VAL A 177 8.40 -13.82 -0.49
N TYR A 178 7.71 -13.13 0.43
CA TYR A 178 6.51 -12.35 0.13
C TYR A 178 6.63 -10.89 0.60
N THR A 179 6.17 -9.96 -0.23
CA THR A 179 5.87 -8.58 0.16
C THR A 179 4.58 -8.09 -0.49
N ARG A 180 3.99 -7.04 0.09
CA ARG A 180 2.87 -6.30 -0.47
C ARG A 180 3.18 -4.82 -0.60
N TYR A 181 2.92 -4.27 -1.77
CA TYR A 181 3.00 -2.84 -2.04
C TYR A 181 1.64 -2.35 -2.53
N ALA A 182 0.81 -1.84 -1.60
CA ALA A 182 -0.59 -1.52 -1.87
C ALA A 182 -1.37 -2.75 -2.39
N ASP A 183 -1.83 -2.69 -3.64
CA ASP A 183 -2.54 -3.71 -4.41
C ASP A 183 -1.62 -4.80 -4.98
N ASP A 184 -0.33 -4.51 -5.16
CA ASP A 184 0.65 -5.47 -5.70
C ASP A 184 1.12 -6.46 -4.61
N LEU A 185 0.77 -7.73 -4.76
CA LEU A 185 1.30 -8.88 -4.01
C LEU A 185 2.49 -9.46 -4.79
N THR A 186 3.67 -9.51 -4.18
CA THR A 186 4.88 -10.04 -4.83
C THR A 186 5.41 -11.25 -4.07
N PHE A 187 5.63 -12.35 -4.79
CA PHE A 187 6.29 -13.54 -4.30
C PHE A 187 7.55 -13.81 -5.12
N SER A 188 8.58 -14.39 -4.52
CA SER A 188 9.77 -14.78 -5.26
C SER A 188 10.46 -16.01 -4.69
N PHE A 189 11.02 -16.83 -5.56
CA PHE A 189 11.63 -18.11 -5.23
C PHE A 189 13.14 -18.08 -5.48
N ALA A 190 13.90 -18.68 -4.57
CA ALA A 190 15.35 -18.88 -4.74
C ALA A 190 15.67 -19.89 -5.84
N GLU A 191 14.76 -20.85 -6.07
CA GLU A 191 14.90 -21.94 -7.03
C GLU A 191 13.76 -21.89 -8.05
N ASP A 192 13.96 -22.60 -9.16
CA ASP A 192 12.94 -22.76 -10.19
C ASP A 192 12.07 -23.99 -9.90
N ASP A 193 11.06 -23.83 -9.04
CA ASP A 193 10.06 -24.87 -8.72
C ASP A 193 8.67 -24.42 -9.21
N ALA A 194 8.33 -24.82 -10.44
CA ALA A 194 7.07 -24.42 -11.07
C ALA A 194 5.82 -25.03 -10.39
N PRO A 195 5.79 -26.32 -9.99
CA PRO A 195 4.69 -26.88 -9.21
C PRO A 195 4.40 -26.10 -7.93
N ARG A 196 5.42 -25.83 -7.12
CA ARG A 196 5.28 -25.11 -5.86
C ARG A 196 4.87 -23.66 -6.05
N CYS A 197 5.40 -23.01 -7.10
CA CYS A 197 4.96 -21.69 -7.52
C CYS A 197 3.45 -21.65 -7.84
N ARG A 198 2.94 -22.63 -8.59
CA ARG A 198 1.50 -22.70 -8.93
C ARG A 198 0.65 -22.95 -7.70
N GLU A 199 1.08 -23.83 -6.80
CA GLU A 199 0.37 -24.10 -5.55
C GLU A 199 0.28 -22.86 -4.66
N LEU A 200 1.40 -22.14 -4.47
CA LEU A 200 1.43 -20.90 -3.70
C LEU A 200 0.48 -19.86 -4.29
N MET A 201 0.47 -19.68 -5.61
CA MET A 201 -0.45 -18.76 -6.29
C MET A 201 -1.92 -19.10 -6.04
N ARG A 202 -2.28 -20.38 -6.09
CA ARG A 202 -3.64 -20.84 -5.80
C ARG A 202 -4.02 -20.54 -4.35
N LEU A 203 -3.15 -20.88 -3.41
CA LEU A 203 -3.36 -20.63 -1.99
C LEU A 203 -3.44 -19.12 -1.68
N ALA A 204 -2.59 -18.30 -2.32
CA ALA A 204 -2.64 -16.85 -2.20
C ALA A 204 -3.97 -16.28 -2.70
N GLY A 205 -4.53 -16.83 -3.79
CA GLY A 205 -5.88 -16.51 -4.27
C GLY A 205 -6.96 -16.81 -3.23
N LEU A 206 -6.98 -18.01 -2.67
CA LEU A 206 -7.93 -18.41 -1.62
C LEU A 206 -7.79 -17.53 -0.37
N ILE A 207 -6.56 -17.25 0.06
CA ILE A 207 -6.31 -16.36 1.19
C ILE A 207 -6.81 -14.94 0.88
N ALA A 208 -6.60 -14.41 -0.32
CA ALA A 208 -7.11 -13.08 -0.67
C ALA A 208 -8.65 -13.04 -0.63
N GLU A 209 -9.30 -14.07 -1.18
CA GLU A 209 -10.76 -14.22 -1.20
C GLU A 209 -11.36 -14.29 0.22
N ASP A 210 -10.72 -15.01 1.15
CA ASP A 210 -11.12 -15.07 2.57
C ASP A 210 -11.16 -13.69 3.25
N TYR A 211 -10.38 -12.71 2.77
CA TYR A 211 -10.38 -11.34 3.29
C TYR A 211 -11.20 -10.37 2.44
N GLY A 212 -11.99 -10.89 1.49
CA GLY A 212 -12.86 -10.11 0.62
C GLY A 212 -12.13 -9.41 -0.53
N TYR A 213 -10.96 -9.90 -0.92
CA TYR A 213 -10.25 -9.39 -2.10
C TYR A 213 -10.38 -10.32 -3.28
N ARG A 214 -10.55 -9.73 -4.45
CA ARG A 214 -10.42 -10.42 -5.72
C ARG A 214 -9.06 -10.10 -6.34
N LEU A 215 -8.42 -11.10 -6.94
CA LEU A 215 -7.19 -10.89 -7.69
C LEU A 215 -7.49 -10.72 -9.17
N HIS A 216 -6.80 -9.79 -9.82
CA HIS A 216 -6.89 -9.61 -11.26
C HIS A 216 -6.45 -10.89 -11.97
N ARG A 217 -7.35 -11.43 -12.79
CA ARG A 217 -7.09 -12.64 -13.57
C ARG A 217 -6.34 -12.32 -14.86
N ARG A 218 -5.45 -13.22 -15.27
CA ARG A 218 -4.69 -13.25 -16.54
C ARG A 218 -3.81 -12.01 -16.81
N LYS A 219 -4.39 -10.82 -17.04
CA LYS A 219 -3.68 -9.63 -17.54
C LYS A 219 -2.66 -9.05 -16.57
N LYS A 220 -2.89 -9.19 -15.26
CA LYS A 220 -2.03 -8.61 -14.20
C LYS A 220 -1.28 -9.65 -13.38
N LEU A 221 -1.52 -10.93 -13.66
CA LEU A 221 -0.69 -12.01 -13.15
C LEU A 221 0.60 -12.06 -13.98
N HIS A 222 1.73 -11.86 -13.33
CA HIS A 222 3.03 -11.99 -13.97
C HIS A 222 3.86 -13.03 -13.27
N VAL A 223 4.28 -14.05 -14.00
CA VAL A 223 5.26 -15.05 -13.53
C VAL A 223 6.48 -14.91 -14.43
N ARG A 224 7.61 -14.49 -13.86
CA ARG A 224 8.85 -14.19 -14.60
C ARG A 224 10.02 -15.00 -14.07
N ARG A 225 10.65 -15.77 -14.95
CA ARG A 225 11.86 -16.54 -14.65
C ARG A 225 13.11 -15.67 -14.79
N ALA A 226 14.25 -16.11 -14.22
CA ALA A 226 15.49 -15.34 -14.21
C ALA A 226 16.04 -14.95 -15.61
N HIS A 227 15.79 -15.76 -16.64
CA HIS A 227 16.18 -15.44 -18.02
C HIS A 227 15.27 -14.38 -18.66
N GLN A 228 14.08 -14.16 -18.09
CA GLN A 228 13.15 -13.12 -18.51
C GLN A 228 13.36 -11.88 -17.66
N ARG A 229 12.95 -10.73 -18.16
CA ARG A 229 12.97 -9.50 -17.39
C ARG A 229 11.97 -9.55 -16.24
N GLN A 230 12.47 -9.55 -15.01
CA GLN A 230 11.68 -9.56 -13.78
C GLN A 230 11.48 -8.13 -13.30
N TYR A 231 10.26 -7.82 -12.85
CA TYR A 231 9.89 -6.48 -12.40
C TYR A 231 9.20 -6.51 -11.05
N VAL A 232 9.55 -5.56 -10.18
CA VAL A 232 8.85 -5.27 -8.93
C VAL A 232 8.74 -3.76 -8.78
N THR A 233 7.53 -3.26 -8.55
CA THR A 233 7.25 -1.82 -8.36
C THR A 233 7.90 -0.90 -9.42
N GLY A 234 7.93 -1.35 -10.67
CA GLY A 234 8.49 -0.60 -11.81
C GLY A 234 10.01 -0.71 -11.99
N LEU A 235 10.71 -1.45 -11.13
CA LEU A 235 12.16 -1.68 -11.21
C LEU A 235 12.46 -3.08 -11.72
N VAL A 236 13.55 -3.21 -12.48
CA VAL A 236 14.09 -4.52 -12.88
C VAL A 236 14.82 -5.13 -11.69
N VAL A 237 14.62 -6.41 -11.42
CA VAL A 237 15.16 -7.08 -10.22
C VAL A 237 15.99 -8.34 -10.51
N ASN A 238 16.34 -8.61 -11.76
CA ASN A 238 17.08 -9.83 -12.13
C ASN A 238 18.42 -10.04 -11.39
N ARG A 239 19.06 -8.98 -10.89
CA ARG A 239 20.28 -9.04 -10.08
C ARG A 239 20.15 -8.14 -8.85
N ARG A 240 20.01 -6.85 -9.09
CA ARG A 240 19.71 -5.80 -8.11
C ARG A 240 18.59 -4.90 -8.65
N PRO A 241 17.87 -4.14 -7.80
CA PRO A 241 16.92 -3.14 -8.27
C PRO A 241 17.59 -2.17 -9.24
N ASN A 242 17.01 -1.98 -10.41
CA ASN A 242 17.53 -1.05 -11.41
C ASN A 242 16.42 -0.46 -12.25
N LEU A 243 16.67 0.74 -12.78
CA LEU A 243 15.77 1.32 -13.76
C LEU A 243 15.74 0.48 -15.04
N PRO A 244 14.56 0.39 -15.69
CA PRO A 244 14.45 -0.19 -17.01
C PRO A 244 15.47 0.41 -18.00
N ARG A 245 16.07 -0.40 -18.88
CA ARG A 245 17.07 0.06 -19.87
C ARG A 245 16.52 1.19 -20.74
N GLU A 246 15.27 1.07 -21.17
CA GLU A 246 14.56 2.04 -21.99
C GLU A 246 14.40 3.36 -21.23
N THR A 247 14.03 3.30 -19.95
CA THR A 247 13.96 4.47 -19.07
C THR A 247 15.33 5.12 -18.91
N ARG A 248 16.39 4.35 -18.61
CA ARG A 248 17.75 4.90 -18.51
C ARG A 248 18.23 5.55 -19.80
N ARG A 249 17.99 4.91 -20.95
CA ARG A 249 18.34 5.46 -22.27
C ARG A 249 17.59 6.76 -22.53
N ARG A 250 16.29 6.80 -22.24
CA ARG A 250 15.46 8.01 -22.39
C ARG A 250 15.97 9.15 -21.50
N LEU A 251 16.26 8.88 -20.23
CA LEU A 251 16.76 9.90 -19.30
C LEU A 251 18.09 10.48 -19.76
N ARG A 252 19.06 9.62 -20.14
CA ARG A 252 20.35 10.07 -20.70
C ARG A 252 20.18 10.95 -21.94
N ALA A 253 19.26 10.59 -22.84
CA ALA A 253 18.99 11.38 -24.04
C ALA A 253 18.42 12.76 -23.71
N ILE A 254 17.56 12.86 -22.69
CA ILE A 254 16.99 14.14 -22.24
C ILE A 254 18.06 14.98 -21.53
N GLU A 255 18.87 14.38 -20.66
CA GLU A 255 19.99 15.07 -20.00
C GLU A 255 21.00 15.62 -21.01
N HIS A 256 21.35 14.86 -22.03
CA HIS A 256 22.22 15.34 -23.11
C HIS A 256 21.59 16.52 -23.86
N ARG A 257 20.29 16.46 -24.20
CA ARG A 257 19.59 17.58 -24.84
C ARG A 257 19.65 18.86 -24.01
N LEU A 258 19.32 18.75 -22.71
CA LEU A 258 19.40 19.87 -21.77
C LEU A 258 20.82 20.45 -21.70
N ALA A 259 21.84 19.59 -21.61
CA ALA A 259 23.24 20.02 -21.58
C ALA A 259 23.67 20.72 -22.88
N THR A 260 23.09 20.35 -24.01
CA THR A 260 23.34 20.98 -25.33
C THR A 260 22.41 22.17 -25.63
N GLY A 261 21.65 22.67 -24.66
CA GLY A 261 20.74 23.81 -24.84
C GLY A 261 19.53 23.54 -25.73
N ARG A 262 19.16 22.28 -25.93
CA ARG A 262 17.99 21.86 -26.73
C ARG A 262 16.78 21.58 -25.85
N ASP A 263 15.60 21.75 -26.41
CA ASP A 263 14.34 21.49 -25.71
C ASP A 263 14.21 20.03 -25.23
N ALA A 264 13.74 19.92 -23.98
CA ALA A 264 13.50 18.66 -23.30
C ALA A 264 12.01 18.31 -23.24
N THR A 265 11.72 17.01 -23.33
CA THR A 265 10.34 16.49 -23.20
C THR A 265 9.88 16.34 -21.75
N LEU A 266 10.73 16.69 -20.78
CA LEU A 266 10.43 16.67 -19.36
C LEU A 266 10.70 18.03 -18.76
N THR A 267 9.84 18.45 -17.83
CA THR A 267 10.09 19.64 -17.02
C THR A 267 11.25 19.39 -16.05
N GLU A 268 11.88 20.46 -15.57
CA GLU A 268 12.95 20.36 -14.58
C GLU A 268 12.50 19.62 -13.31
N HIS A 269 11.27 19.88 -12.84
CA HIS A 269 10.69 19.17 -11.70
C HIS A 269 10.55 17.66 -11.95
N GLN A 270 10.12 17.27 -13.15
CA GLN A 270 10.05 15.85 -13.53
C GLN A 270 11.46 15.23 -13.58
N MET A 271 12.45 15.96 -14.08
CA MET A 271 13.84 15.51 -14.12
C MET A 271 14.42 15.33 -12.71
N ALA A 272 14.18 16.29 -11.81
CA ALA A 272 14.57 16.19 -10.40
C ALA A 272 13.98 14.93 -9.73
N GLY A 273 12.72 14.59 -10.03
CA GLY A 273 12.10 13.35 -9.56
C GLY A 273 12.79 12.08 -10.05
N TRP A 274 13.23 12.04 -11.31
CA TRP A 274 13.99 10.92 -11.84
C TRP A 274 15.38 10.79 -11.23
N ARG A 275 16.09 11.91 -11.06
CA ARG A 275 17.40 11.95 -10.39
C ARG A 275 17.30 11.47 -8.95
N ALA A 276 16.27 11.90 -8.21
CA ALA A 276 15.99 11.43 -6.86
C ALA A 276 15.75 9.91 -6.82
N LEU A 277 15.03 9.35 -7.80
CA LEU A 277 14.84 7.91 -7.89
C LEU A 277 16.14 7.16 -8.23
N GLN A 278 16.98 7.68 -9.11
CA GLN A 278 18.30 7.08 -9.41
C GLN A 278 19.18 7.06 -8.17
N HIS A 279 19.28 8.18 -7.45
CA HIS A 279 20.01 8.27 -6.20
C HIS A 279 19.47 7.30 -5.14
N MET A 280 18.14 7.15 -5.05
CA MET A 280 17.51 6.16 -4.17
C MET A 280 17.87 4.72 -4.54
N ILE A 281 17.93 4.40 -5.84
CA ILE A 281 18.35 3.08 -6.31
C ILE A 281 19.81 2.82 -5.93
N GLU A 282 20.70 3.77 -6.16
CA GLU A 282 22.13 3.66 -5.83
C GLU A 282 22.34 3.45 -4.33
N THR A 283 21.63 4.21 -3.48
CA THR A 283 21.80 4.15 -2.02
C THR A 283 21.11 2.95 -1.37
N GLN A 284 19.99 2.46 -1.91
CA GLN A 284 19.16 1.45 -1.23
C GLN A 284 19.26 0.04 -1.83
N SER A 285 19.86 -0.14 -3.01
CA SER A 285 19.94 -1.46 -3.68
C SER A 285 20.84 -2.48 -2.98
N GLY A 286 21.76 -2.04 -2.12
CA GLY A 286 22.79 -2.88 -1.50
C GLY A 286 24.05 -3.02 -2.37
N PRO A 287 25.15 -3.58 -1.81
CA PRO A 287 26.38 -3.84 -2.56
C PRO A 287 26.17 -4.90 -3.65
N ASP A 288 27.07 -4.88 -4.64
CA ASP A 288 27.11 -5.82 -5.77
C ASP A 288 27.58 -7.22 -5.38
#